data_AF-G8X7A0-F1
#
_entry.id   AF-G8X7A0-F1
#
_cell.length_a   1.000
_cell.length_b   1.000
_cell.length_c   1.000
_cell.angle_alpha   90.00
_cell.angle_beta   90.00
_cell.angle_gamma   90.00
#
_symmetry.space_group_name_H-M   'P 1'
#
loop_
_entity.id
_entity.type
_entity.pdbx_description
1 polymer ?
#
loop_
_entity_poly.entity_id
_entity_poly.type
_entity_poly.pdbx_seq_one_letter_code
_entity_poly.pdbx_strand_id
1 'polypeptide(L)'
;MKKVILVLLINLLLSCSNDKDLVNLNTNQPTDVAAQDPTENDIKQYFDFPVTSIKKADEIVNSITNTRGLKKVGYKQVDLLVENTIIEKKDVVKGEVIAKISGKFANKSFSKSYTFFCSSDGPNDNSEDSHIAKNIKMEWKPEFKNNPEELTDLDFDALYRLKKTDLFTIEYLSKWFDFYSKKPNSDKAYKFTSEDLKNIKITEIKNSEIVDRFVSVILEYKNKHSFNLAFEFDKEKYYKKKIVLNKDEIRKYYVSGVHENLEQFKETLFKIPNDFVLVINTKYSVDYDNNLIRCAVSLLGKGKGNEKLVYLVNYQISGFKPLSDFPKEFIVQRTDGLDRYMQDILKDIPDGDVKAIVSPLRNKIKKELQYGMIREDNIINTLGDNFIIRLSNGQLALKLKEKTNNPDSFDTLIPLSQDIAHKDIHFRPDFTIASAVKKQGKLILELNFIVHGYPTIDKFKREIVVNL
;
A
#
# COMPACT_ATOMS: atom_id res chain seq x y z
N MET A 1 -24.79 5.73 60.60
CA MET A 1 -25.02 4.97 59.34
C MET A 1 -23.68 4.53 58.77
N LYS A 2 -23.61 3.32 58.17
CA LYS A 2 -22.82 2.84 57.00
C LYS A 2 -21.75 3.81 56.42
N LYS A 3 -20.58 3.42 55.88
CA LYS A 3 -19.91 2.13 55.50
C LYS A 3 -18.43 2.52 55.16
N VAL A 4 -17.39 1.68 55.10
CA VAL A 4 -17.11 0.28 55.49
C VAL A 4 -15.57 0.06 55.53
N ILE A 5 -15.09 -1.05 56.11
CA ILE A 5 -13.77 -1.66 55.86
C ILE A 5 -14.04 -3.05 55.26
N LEU A 6 -13.27 -3.53 54.27
CA LEU A 6 -13.14 -4.97 54.06
C LEU A 6 -11.81 -5.38 53.40
N VAL A 7 -11.15 -6.36 54.03
CA VAL A 7 -9.99 -7.12 53.55
C VAL A 7 -10.50 -8.29 52.70
N LEU A 8 -9.82 -8.63 51.60
CA LEU A 8 -10.09 -9.86 50.84
C LEU A 8 -9.13 -10.99 51.24
N LEU A 9 -9.64 -12.22 51.27
CA LEU A 9 -8.96 -13.41 51.77
C LEU A 9 -9.48 -14.64 50.99
N ILE A 10 -8.66 -15.70 50.95
CA ILE A 10 -8.98 -17.12 50.69
C ILE A 10 -8.73 -17.66 49.25
N ASN A 11 -7.99 -18.77 49.25
CA ASN A 11 -7.58 -19.64 48.14
C ASN A 11 -8.74 -20.49 47.56
N LEU A 12 -8.50 -21.07 46.39
CA LEU A 12 -9.14 -22.32 45.94
C LEU A 12 -8.08 -23.31 45.47
N LEU A 13 -8.37 -24.62 45.58
CA LEU A 13 -7.40 -25.72 45.56
C LEU A 13 -7.94 -26.95 44.79
N LEU A 14 -7.03 -27.73 44.19
CA LEU A 14 -7.18 -29.14 43.75
C LEU A 14 -8.06 -29.38 42.47
N SER A 15 -7.90 -30.48 41.69
CA SER A 15 -7.23 -31.78 41.93
C SER A 15 -6.66 -32.50 40.67
N CYS A 16 -5.83 -33.55 40.91
CA CYS A 16 -5.51 -34.72 40.06
C CYS A 16 -4.77 -34.54 38.70
N SER A 17 -3.89 -35.43 38.23
CA SER A 17 -3.03 -36.49 38.82
C SER A 17 -1.81 -36.67 37.88
N ASN A 18 -0.65 -37.23 38.25
CA ASN A 18 -0.40 -38.65 38.56
C ASN A 18 0.94 -38.82 39.30
N ASP A 19 1.02 -39.89 40.09
CA ASP A 19 2.17 -40.23 40.93
C ASP A 19 3.42 -40.68 40.15
N LYS A 20 4.58 -40.46 40.79
CA LYS A 20 5.55 -41.54 41.05
C LYS A 20 6.51 -41.13 42.17
N ASP A 21 6.16 -41.54 43.39
CA ASP A 21 7.13 -41.59 44.49
C ASP A 21 8.21 -42.64 44.21
N LEU A 22 9.45 -42.29 44.57
CA LEU A 22 10.47 -43.27 44.93
C LEU A 22 11.50 -42.60 45.85
N VAL A 23 11.12 -42.43 47.12
CA VAL A 23 12.07 -42.15 48.19
C VAL A 23 12.90 -43.40 48.45
N ASN A 24 14.23 -43.27 48.45
CA ASN A 24 15.08 -44.22 49.16
C ASN A 24 16.20 -43.46 49.88
N LEU A 25 16.45 -43.84 51.14
CA LEU A 25 17.31 -43.14 52.09
C LEU A 25 18.71 -43.74 52.17
N ASN A 26 19.65 -42.93 52.71
CA ASN A 26 21.04 -43.27 53.07
C ASN A 26 21.97 -43.53 51.87
N THR A 27 23.16 -42.92 51.80
CA THR A 27 24.16 -42.81 52.87
C THR A 27 25.03 -41.55 52.79
N ASN A 28 25.52 -41.10 53.95
CA ASN A 28 26.63 -40.14 54.01
C ASN A 28 27.93 -40.82 53.58
N GLN A 29 28.57 -40.33 52.52
CA GLN A 29 30.03 -40.26 52.44
C GLN A 29 30.44 -39.00 51.65
N PRO A 30 31.57 -38.36 51.99
CA PRO A 30 31.98 -37.14 51.34
C PRO A 30 32.41 -37.46 49.91
N THR A 31 31.71 -36.94 48.90
CA THR A 31 32.27 -36.90 47.55
C THR A 31 33.42 -35.91 47.56
N ASP A 32 34.61 -36.47 47.69
CA ASP A 32 35.90 -35.81 47.68
C ASP A 32 35.91 -34.70 46.62
N VAL A 33 35.99 -33.44 47.07
CA VAL A 33 36.32 -32.34 46.18
C VAL A 33 37.82 -32.44 45.94
N ALA A 34 38.15 -33.35 45.02
CA ALA A 34 39.44 -33.45 44.36
C ALA A 34 39.92 -32.03 44.02
N ALA A 35 41.20 -31.76 44.24
CA ALA A 35 41.74 -30.40 44.25
C ALA A 35 41.36 -29.64 42.96
N GLN A 36 40.33 -28.79 43.08
CA GLN A 36 39.73 -28.06 41.98
C GLN A 36 39.84 -26.58 42.32
N ASP A 37 40.58 -25.84 41.50
CA ASP A 37 40.58 -24.38 41.55
C ASP A 37 39.15 -23.86 41.36
N PRO A 38 38.78 -22.71 41.97
CA PRO A 38 37.45 -22.14 41.79
C PRO A 38 37.13 -21.94 40.30
N THR A 39 35.88 -22.17 39.91
CA THR A 39 35.48 -22.02 38.51
C THR A 39 35.40 -20.54 38.14
N GLU A 40 35.35 -20.23 36.83
CA GLU A 40 35.10 -18.85 36.39
C GLU A 40 33.81 -18.27 36.99
N ASN A 41 32.79 -19.09 37.21
CA ASN A 41 31.52 -18.63 37.76
C ASN A 41 31.64 -18.31 39.26
N ASP A 42 32.41 -19.12 40.01
CA ASP A 42 32.72 -18.85 41.43
C ASP A 42 33.52 -17.54 41.57
N ILE A 43 34.48 -17.32 40.68
CA ILE A 43 35.28 -16.08 40.61
C ILE A 43 34.41 -14.88 40.20
N LYS A 44 33.55 -15.00 39.18
CA LYS A 44 32.62 -13.93 38.77
C LYS A 44 31.63 -13.57 39.88
N GLN A 45 31.14 -14.57 40.62
CA GLN A 45 30.30 -14.35 41.81
C GLN A 45 31.07 -13.67 42.95
N TYR A 46 32.35 -14.02 43.19
CA TYR A 46 33.19 -13.38 44.21
C TYR A 46 33.35 -11.87 43.99
N PHE A 47 33.48 -11.42 42.74
CA PHE A 47 33.65 -10.00 42.39
C PHE A 47 32.33 -9.26 42.07
N ASP A 48 31.18 -9.88 42.37
CA ASP A 48 29.85 -9.31 42.13
C ASP A 48 29.68 -8.87 40.64
N PHE A 49 30.09 -9.78 39.73
CA PHE A 49 29.89 -9.70 38.29
C PHE A 49 28.73 -10.64 37.88
N PRO A 50 27.48 -10.17 37.86
CA PRO A 50 26.37 -10.99 37.37
C PRO A 50 26.55 -11.33 35.88
N VAL A 51 26.15 -12.55 35.51
CA VAL A 51 26.34 -13.15 34.17
C VAL A 51 25.81 -12.29 33.02
N THR A 52 24.87 -11.39 33.30
CA THR A 52 24.20 -10.50 32.34
C THR A 52 24.77 -9.07 32.28
N SER A 53 25.71 -8.67 33.14
CA SER A 53 26.27 -7.31 33.13
C SER A 53 27.65 -7.26 32.47
N ILE A 54 27.77 -6.51 31.38
CA ILE A 54 29.05 -6.19 30.76
C ILE A 54 29.56 -4.88 31.39
N LYS A 55 30.65 -4.96 32.17
CA LYS A 55 31.32 -3.81 32.80
C LYS A 55 32.47 -3.30 31.94
N LYS A 56 32.91 -2.06 32.17
CA LYS A 56 34.12 -1.51 31.50
C LYS A 56 35.40 -2.15 32.02
N ALA A 57 36.45 -2.17 31.21
CA ALA A 57 37.73 -2.78 31.57
C ALA A 57 38.32 -2.23 32.88
N ASP A 58 38.23 -0.91 33.11
CA ASP A 58 38.72 -0.28 34.34
C ASP A 58 37.86 -0.58 35.58
N GLU A 59 36.55 -0.75 35.42
CA GLU A 59 35.67 -1.20 36.50
C GLU A 59 36.01 -2.63 36.92
N ILE A 60 36.27 -3.52 35.96
CA ILE A 60 36.70 -4.90 36.22
C ILE A 60 38.04 -4.90 36.95
N VAL A 61 39.06 -4.18 36.45
CA VAL A 61 40.38 -4.08 37.09
C VAL A 61 40.28 -3.51 38.50
N ASN A 62 39.45 -2.48 38.72
CA ASN A 62 39.22 -1.90 40.03
C ASN A 62 38.59 -2.91 41.01
N SER A 63 37.54 -3.62 40.59
CA SER A 63 36.91 -4.67 41.40
C SER A 63 37.87 -5.81 41.74
N ILE A 64 38.61 -6.38 40.77
CA ILE A 64 39.48 -7.54 41.04
C ILE A 64 40.75 -7.18 41.83
N THR A 65 41.22 -5.94 41.72
CA THR A 65 42.35 -5.44 42.52
C THR A 65 41.93 -5.14 43.96
N ASN A 66 40.74 -4.59 44.20
CA ASN A 66 40.35 -4.06 45.52
C ASN A 66 39.40 -4.95 46.34
N THR A 67 38.67 -5.89 45.76
CA THR A 67 37.82 -6.82 46.53
C THR A 67 38.67 -7.89 47.21
N ARG A 68 38.61 -7.95 48.55
CA ARG A 68 39.30 -8.92 49.41
C ARG A 68 38.37 -9.37 50.54
N GLY A 69 38.74 -10.45 51.23
CA GLY A 69 37.98 -11.04 52.34
C GLY A 69 37.31 -12.36 51.97
N LEU A 70 36.81 -13.08 52.98
CA LEU A 70 36.15 -14.36 52.82
C LEU A 70 34.72 -14.16 52.30
N LYS A 71 34.37 -14.79 51.17
CA LYS A 71 33.00 -14.84 50.63
C LYS A 71 32.58 -16.29 50.39
N LYS A 72 31.27 -16.54 50.37
CA LYS A 72 30.68 -17.81 49.94
C LYS A 72 30.26 -17.74 48.47
N VAL A 73 30.61 -18.76 47.70
CA VAL A 73 30.38 -18.82 46.24
C VAL A 73 29.86 -20.18 45.80
N GLY A 74 29.27 -20.21 44.61
CA GLY A 74 28.65 -21.39 44.02
C GLY A 74 27.35 -21.81 44.72
N TYR A 75 26.63 -22.77 44.13
CA TYR A 75 25.39 -23.29 44.72
C TYR A 75 25.63 -24.02 46.05
N LYS A 76 26.83 -24.59 46.25
CA LYS A 76 27.26 -25.27 47.48
C LYS A 76 27.74 -24.31 48.58
N GLN A 77 27.73 -22.99 48.37
CA GLN A 77 28.11 -21.98 49.36
C GLN A 77 29.51 -22.23 49.95
N VAL A 78 30.48 -22.47 49.06
CA VAL A 78 31.87 -22.82 49.40
C VAL A 78 32.65 -21.55 49.75
N ASP A 79 33.48 -21.64 50.78
CA ASP A 79 34.34 -20.55 51.22
C ASP A 79 35.47 -20.28 50.20
N LEU A 80 35.55 -19.03 49.73
CA LEU A 80 36.57 -18.49 48.84
C LEU A 80 37.18 -17.21 49.44
N LEU A 81 38.51 -17.17 49.50
CA LEU A 81 39.31 -16.03 49.91
C LEU A 81 40.30 -15.71 48.79
N VAL A 82 40.26 -14.48 48.25
CA VAL A 82 41.31 -13.96 47.37
C VAL A 82 42.34 -13.23 48.22
N GLU A 83 43.61 -13.66 48.13
CA GLU A 83 44.74 -13.10 48.86
C GLU A 83 45.54 -12.14 47.94
N ASN A 84 45.76 -12.51 46.68
CA ASN A 84 46.49 -11.70 45.70
C ASN A 84 45.87 -11.78 44.29
N THR A 85 46.03 -10.71 43.52
CA THR A 85 45.59 -10.57 42.13
C THR A 85 46.66 -9.82 41.33
N ILE A 86 47.09 -10.38 40.21
CA ILE A 86 48.02 -9.75 39.25
C ILE A 86 47.29 -9.61 37.91
N ILE A 87 47.24 -8.41 37.35
CA ILE A 87 46.71 -8.19 36.01
C ILE A 87 47.77 -8.62 34.99
N GLU A 88 47.51 -9.69 34.23
CA GLU A 88 48.43 -10.21 33.22
C GLU A 88 48.20 -9.54 31.87
N LYS A 89 46.96 -9.17 31.53
CA LYS A 89 46.59 -8.50 30.27
C LYS A 89 45.34 -7.64 30.44
N LYS A 90 45.35 -6.43 29.87
CA LYS A 90 44.17 -5.58 29.65
C LYS A 90 44.08 -5.26 28.15
N ASP A 91 43.19 -5.94 27.44
CA ASP A 91 42.99 -5.81 25.99
C ASP A 91 41.58 -5.28 25.71
N VAL A 92 41.45 -3.96 25.80
CA VAL A 92 40.16 -3.26 25.65
C VAL A 92 39.59 -3.44 24.24
N VAL A 93 40.45 -3.61 23.23
CA VAL A 93 40.05 -3.79 21.82
C VAL A 93 39.40 -5.16 21.60
N LYS A 94 39.94 -6.22 22.23
CA LYS A 94 39.30 -7.55 22.22
C LYS A 94 38.18 -7.73 23.24
N GLY A 95 37.99 -6.76 24.15
CA GLY A 95 37.02 -6.87 25.24
C GLY A 95 37.45 -7.86 26.33
N GLU A 96 38.75 -7.96 26.62
CA GLU A 96 39.30 -8.96 27.55
C GLU A 96 40.20 -8.35 28.64
N VAL A 97 40.03 -8.81 29.88
CA VAL A 97 40.99 -8.62 30.98
C VAL A 97 41.38 -9.99 31.52
N ILE A 98 42.66 -10.32 31.54
CA ILE A 98 43.20 -11.56 32.10
C ILE A 98 43.94 -11.23 33.39
N ALA A 99 43.56 -11.89 34.49
CA ALA A 99 44.20 -11.70 35.78
C ALA A 99 44.51 -13.05 36.45
N LYS A 100 45.72 -13.17 36.99
CA LYS A 100 46.14 -14.28 37.84
C LYS A 100 45.72 -14.02 39.27
N ILE A 101 44.89 -14.90 39.80
CA ILE A 101 44.28 -14.78 41.12
C ILE A 101 44.77 -15.95 41.98
N SER A 102 45.17 -15.65 43.21
CA SER A 102 45.58 -16.66 44.19
C SER A 102 44.99 -16.40 45.56
N GLY A 103 44.75 -17.48 46.29
CA GLY A 103 44.21 -17.45 47.64
C GLY A 103 43.77 -18.86 48.05
N LYS A 104 42.66 -18.96 48.78
CA LYS A 104 42.15 -20.25 49.30
C LYS A 104 40.71 -20.51 48.85
N PHE A 105 40.44 -21.72 48.39
CA PHE A 105 39.10 -22.20 48.03
C PHE A 105 38.88 -23.57 48.69
N ALA A 106 37.77 -23.73 49.41
CA ALA A 106 37.52 -24.91 50.25
C ALA A 106 38.73 -25.28 51.16
N ASN A 107 39.38 -24.25 51.75
CA ASN A 107 40.61 -24.33 52.56
C ASN A 107 41.87 -24.88 51.86
N LYS A 108 41.85 -25.13 50.54
CA LYS A 108 43.03 -25.46 49.73
C LYS A 108 43.55 -24.21 49.01
N SER A 109 44.87 -24.02 48.96
CA SER A 109 45.47 -22.89 48.23
C SER A 109 45.38 -23.09 46.71
N PHE A 110 45.10 -22.02 45.96
CA PHE A 110 45.05 -22.02 44.49
C PHE A 110 45.82 -20.83 43.89
N SER A 111 46.26 -20.95 42.64
CA SER A 111 46.78 -19.83 41.83
C SER A 111 46.53 -20.09 40.35
N LYS A 112 45.65 -19.29 39.73
CA LYS A 112 45.19 -19.52 38.36
C LYS A 112 44.80 -18.22 37.66
N SER A 113 44.97 -18.20 36.34
CA SER A 113 44.56 -17.07 35.50
C SER A 113 43.11 -17.21 35.05
N TYR A 114 42.35 -16.12 35.13
CA TYR A 114 40.94 -16.04 34.77
C TYR A 114 40.73 -14.90 33.76
N THR A 115 39.90 -15.17 32.75
CA THR A 115 39.52 -14.20 31.73
C THR A 115 38.17 -13.57 32.08
N PHE A 116 38.14 -12.24 32.10
CA PHE A 116 36.96 -11.43 32.30
C PHE A 116 36.66 -10.69 30.99
N PHE A 117 35.47 -10.90 30.44
CA PHE A 117 35.02 -10.16 29.27
C PHE A 117 34.48 -8.79 29.71
N CYS A 118 34.93 -7.73 29.05
CA CYS A 118 34.50 -6.36 29.26
C CYS A 118 33.80 -5.81 28.01
N SER A 119 33.19 -4.62 28.11
CA SER A 119 32.70 -3.92 26.94
C SER A 119 33.88 -3.63 26.00
N SER A 120 33.87 -4.24 24.81
CA SER A 120 34.84 -3.90 23.76
C SER A 120 34.59 -2.47 23.32
N ASP A 121 35.36 -1.52 23.83
CA ASP A 121 35.46 -0.19 23.24
C ASP A 121 36.22 -0.35 21.92
N GLY A 122 35.49 -0.75 20.87
CA GLY A 122 35.99 -0.68 19.49
C GLY A 122 36.54 0.72 19.23
N PRO A 123 37.64 0.86 18.45
CA PRO A 123 38.58 1.97 18.52
C PRO A 123 37.85 3.30 18.59
N ASN A 124 37.83 3.89 19.78
CA ASN A 124 37.01 5.05 20.08
C ASN A 124 37.72 6.29 19.54
N ASP A 125 37.65 6.44 18.22
CA ASP A 125 38.19 7.59 17.50
C ASP A 125 37.46 8.83 18.02
N ASN A 126 38.20 9.64 18.79
CA ASN A 126 37.77 10.92 19.35
C ASN A 126 38.37 12.09 18.55
N SER A 127 38.75 11.87 17.29
CA SER A 127 39.09 12.96 16.38
C SER A 127 37.89 13.89 16.18
N GLU A 128 38.20 15.15 15.87
CA GLU A 128 37.19 16.15 15.48
C GLU A 128 36.32 15.62 14.32
N ASP A 129 36.88 14.84 13.39
CA ASP A 129 36.15 14.25 12.26
C ASP A 129 35.13 13.19 12.69
N SER A 130 35.48 12.32 13.64
CA SER A 130 34.55 11.38 14.27
C SER A 130 33.44 12.10 15.06
N HIS A 131 33.79 13.19 15.76
CA HIS A 131 32.81 14.04 16.45
C HIS A 131 31.86 14.76 15.49
N ILE A 132 32.37 15.29 14.37
CA ILE A 132 31.56 15.90 13.31
C ILE A 132 30.59 14.86 12.76
N ALA A 133 31.09 13.69 12.34
CA ALA A 133 30.31 12.60 11.73
C ALA A 133 29.15 12.12 12.62
N LYS A 134 29.41 11.87 13.90
CA LYS A 134 28.39 11.45 14.89
C LYS A 134 27.27 12.49 15.09
N ASN A 135 27.52 13.76 14.75
CA ASN A 135 26.59 14.86 14.96
C ASN A 135 26.04 15.48 13.66
N ILE A 136 26.31 14.87 12.50
CA ILE A 136 25.67 15.29 11.24
C ILE A 136 24.16 15.11 11.35
N LYS A 137 23.44 16.11 10.87
CA LYS A 137 21.98 16.15 10.70
C LYS A 137 21.68 16.58 9.28
N MET A 138 20.50 16.17 8.83
CA MET A 138 19.95 16.50 7.53
C MET A 138 18.48 16.86 7.74
N GLU A 139 18.09 18.03 7.29
CA GLU A 139 16.71 18.52 7.39
C GLU A 139 16.24 18.99 6.01
N TRP A 140 14.96 18.80 5.73
CA TRP A 140 14.33 19.46 4.58
C TRP A 140 14.48 20.97 4.70
N LYS A 141 14.87 21.63 3.60
CA LYS A 141 14.85 23.10 3.55
C LYS A 141 13.42 23.62 3.80
N PRO A 142 13.26 24.83 4.36
CA PRO A 142 11.96 25.35 4.79
C PRO A 142 10.86 25.29 3.71
N GLU A 143 11.23 25.51 2.45
CA GLU A 143 10.35 25.48 1.29
C GLU A 143 9.80 24.07 0.95
N PHE A 144 10.50 22.99 1.32
CA PHE A 144 10.06 21.61 1.04
C PHE A 144 9.45 20.91 2.26
N LYS A 145 9.84 21.32 3.48
CA LYS A 145 9.59 20.63 4.75
C LYS A 145 8.15 20.15 5.00
N ASN A 146 7.15 20.90 4.55
CA ASN A 146 5.73 20.58 4.81
C ASN A 146 5.11 19.63 3.77
N ASN A 147 5.74 19.45 2.61
CA ASN A 147 5.14 18.74 1.47
C ASN A 147 6.21 18.33 0.43
N PRO A 148 7.27 17.59 0.83
CA PRO A 148 8.41 17.35 -0.05
C PRO A 148 8.04 16.51 -1.27
N GLU A 149 6.98 15.70 -1.20
CA GLU A 149 6.55 14.85 -2.32
C GLU A 149 5.96 15.68 -3.47
N GLU A 150 5.35 16.83 -3.19
CA GLU A 150 4.75 17.73 -4.20
C GLU A 150 5.70 18.84 -4.63
N LEU A 151 6.59 19.28 -3.74
CA LEU A 151 7.42 20.45 -3.95
C LEU A 151 8.82 20.12 -4.47
N THR A 152 9.24 18.84 -4.47
CA THR A 152 10.55 18.41 -4.99
C THR A 152 10.42 17.64 -6.31
N ASP A 153 11.45 17.78 -7.14
CA ASP A 153 11.74 16.97 -8.33
C ASP A 153 12.61 15.74 -8.00
N LEU A 154 12.70 15.35 -6.72
CA LEU A 154 13.45 14.19 -6.25
C LEU A 154 12.91 12.91 -6.89
N ASP A 155 13.78 12.15 -7.58
CA ASP A 155 13.43 10.83 -8.12
C ASP A 155 13.38 9.77 -7.00
N PHE A 156 12.31 9.85 -6.20
CA PHE A 156 12.11 8.94 -5.08
C PHE A 156 11.97 7.48 -5.51
N ASP A 157 11.50 7.19 -6.73
CA ASP A 157 11.41 5.79 -7.22
C ASP A 157 12.82 5.20 -7.43
N ALA A 158 13.73 5.98 -8.03
CA ALA A 158 15.12 5.56 -8.19
C ALA A 158 15.86 5.39 -6.85
N LEU A 159 15.55 6.23 -5.85
CA LEU A 159 16.11 6.15 -4.49
C LEU A 159 15.54 4.94 -3.72
N TYR A 160 14.22 4.86 -3.62
CA TYR A 160 13.49 3.93 -2.74
C TYR A 160 13.45 2.52 -3.33
N ARG A 161 12.96 2.38 -4.56
CA ARG A 161 12.65 1.09 -5.19
C ARG A 161 13.85 0.53 -5.96
N LEU A 162 14.55 1.38 -6.73
CA LEU A 162 15.67 0.94 -7.57
C LEU A 162 17.04 0.96 -6.87
N LYS A 163 17.13 1.56 -5.67
CA LYS A 163 18.36 1.60 -4.84
C LYS A 163 19.60 2.15 -5.56
N LYS A 164 19.42 3.11 -6.49
CA LYS A 164 20.49 3.69 -7.32
C LYS A 164 21.39 4.66 -6.54
N THR A 165 22.20 4.15 -5.62
CA THR A 165 23.11 4.94 -4.77
C THR A 165 24.11 5.80 -5.57
N ASP A 166 24.37 5.46 -6.82
CA ASP A 166 25.18 6.20 -7.78
C ASP A 166 24.58 7.56 -8.21
N LEU A 167 23.24 7.66 -8.27
CA LEU A 167 22.54 8.89 -8.66
C LEU A 167 22.41 9.90 -7.51
N PHE A 168 22.29 9.42 -6.27
CA PHE A 168 22.01 10.27 -5.11
C PHE A 168 23.30 10.67 -4.39
N THR A 169 24.14 11.47 -5.04
CA THR A 169 25.25 12.11 -4.33
C THR A 169 24.72 13.09 -3.28
N ILE A 170 25.54 13.40 -2.26
CA ILE A 170 25.14 14.36 -1.23
C ILE A 170 25.00 15.77 -1.79
N GLU A 171 25.79 16.11 -2.81
CA GLU A 171 25.61 17.32 -3.61
C GLU A 171 24.23 17.34 -4.31
N TYR A 172 23.80 16.23 -4.90
CA TYR A 172 22.46 16.12 -5.49
C TYR A 172 21.35 16.28 -4.44
N LEU A 173 21.45 15.64 -3.28
CA LEU A 173 20.48 15.80 -2.18
C LEU A 173 20.47 17.23 -1.59
N SER A 174 21.60 17.94 -1.62
CA SER A 174 21.71 19.32 -1.11
C SER A 174 20.83 20.34 -1.85
N LYS A 175 20.21 19.96 -2.96
CA LYS A 175 19.14 20.74 -3.60
C LYS A 175 17.95 20.94 -2.67
N TRP A 176 17.52 19.90 -1.97
CA TRP A 176 16.31 19.91 -1.13
C TRP A 176 16.57 19.81 0.37
N PHE A 177 17.76 19.36 0.76
CA PHE A 177 18.18 19.21 2.15
C PHE A 177 19.26 20.21 2.55
N ASP A 178 19.18 20.67 3.79
CA ASP A 178 20.29 21.33 4.48
C ASP A 178 21.02 20.30 5.37
N PHE A 179 22.34 20.28 5.26
CA PHE A 179 23.22 19.47 6.11
C PHE A 179 23.94 20.36 7.11
N TYR A 180 24.02 19.90 8.36
CA TYR A 180 24.74 20.61 9.41
C TYR A 180 25.29 19.64 10.46
N SER A 181 26.30 20.06 11.21
CA SER A 181 26.76 19.36 12.41
C SER A 181 26.60 20.25 13.64
N LYS A 182 26.13 19.69 14.76
CA LYS A 182 25.95 20.41 16.03
C LYS A 182 26.99 19.91 17.04
N LYS A 183 27.90 20.78 17.48
CA LYS A 183 28.86 20.40 18.54
C LYS A 183 28.12 20.15 19.86
N PRO A 184 28.55 19.16 20.68
CA PRO A 184 28.06 19.01 22.05
C PRO A 184 28.18 20.34 22.81
N ASN A 185 27.14 20.67 23.59
CA ASN A 185 27.06 21.89 24.41
C ASN A 185 27.17 23.23 23.63
N SER A 186 26.92 23.24 22.32
CA SER A 186 26.79 24.49 21.54
C SER A 186 25.43 24.58 20.89
N ASP A 187 24.74 25.72 21.02
CA ASP A 187 23.46 25.96 20.33
C ASP A 187 23.63 26.33 18.85
N LYS A 188 24.86 26.60 18.41
CA LYS A 188 25.15 26.93 17.00
C LYS A 188 25.37 25.64 16.19
N ALA A 189 24.46 25.38 15.26
CA ALA A 189 24.68 24.41 14.19
C ALA A 189 25.65 24.99 13.16
N TYR A 190 26.68 24.22 12.78
CA TYR A 190 27.53 24.54 11.64
C TYR A 190 26.90 23.96 10.37
N LYS A 191 26.37 24.83 9.50
CA LYS A 191 25.84 24.44 8.19
C LYS A 191 26.99 24.10 7.25
N PHE A 192 26.90 22.95 6.59
CA PHE A 192 27.94 22.44 5.71
C PHE A 192 28.04 23.24 4.41
N THR A 193 29.27 23.48 3.98
CA THR A 193 29.61 24.07 2.68
C THR A 193 29.66 22.99 1.59
N SER A 194 29.65 23.37 0.32
CA SER A 194 29.83 22.44 -0.80
C SER A 194 31.13 21.62 -0.72
N GLU A 195 32.18 22.13 -0.05
CA GLU A 195 33.43 21.40 0.16
C GLU A 195 33.28 20.35 1.28
N ASP A 196 32.55 20.66 2.34
CA ASP A 196 32.22 19.70 3.41
C ASP A 196 31.41 18.52 2.84
N LEU A 197 30.45 18.79 1.95
CA LEU A 197 29.59 17.77 1.33
C LEU A 197 30.37 16.75 0.49
N LYS A 198 31.47 17.13 -0.16
CA LYS A 198 32.34 16.21 -0.91
C LYS A 198 32.98 15.14 -0.03
N ASN A 199 33.11 15.40 1.27
CA ASN A 199 33.62 14.44 2.24
C ASN A 199 32.56 13.42 2.68
N ILE A 200 31.31 13.49 2.18
CA ILE A 200 30.21 12.60 2.56
C ILE A 200 29.80 11.75 1.36
N LYS A 201 29.77 10.44 1.57
CA LYS A 201 29.36 9.45 0.57
C LYS A 201 28.19 8.62 1.09
N ILE A 202 27.15 8.41 0.27
CA ILE A 202 26.12 7.40 0.56
C ILE A 202 26.72 6.01 0.27
N THR A 203 26.59 5.09 1.23
CA THR A 203 26.99 3.69 1.06
C THR A 203 25.79 2.77 0.90
N GLU A 204 24.67 3.05 1.57
CA GLU A 204 23.47 2.20 1.53
C GLU A 204 22.18 3.02 1.70
N ILE A 205 21.07 2.59 1.09
CA ILE A 205 19.74 3.19 1.28
C ILE A 205 18.78 2.12 1.84
N LYS A 206 18.51 2.18 3.15
CA LYS A 206 17.60 1.26 3.84
C LYS A 206 16.19 1.82 3.89
N ASN A 207 15.21 0.95 3.66
CA ASN A 207 13.83 1.26 4.01
C ASN A 207 13.67 1.14 5.53
N SER A 208 12.91 2.04 6.15
CA SER A 208 12.51 1.86 7.54
C SER A 208 11.50 0.71 7.62
N GLU A 209 11.90 -0.42 8.20
CA GLU A 209 11.01 -1.58 8.43
C GLU A 209 9.91 -1.28 9.46
N ILE A 210 10.09 -0.23 10.27
CA ILE A 210 9.24 0.10 11.42
C ILE A 210 8.24 1.22 11.08
N VAL A 211 8.61 2.15 10.18
CA VAL A 211 7.77 3.31 9.81
C VAL A 211 7.92 3.61 8.31
N ASP A 212 6.93 3.21 7.52
CA ASP A 212 6.89 3.29 6.04
C ASP A 212 6.82 4.74 5.46
N ARG A 213 7.11 5.74 6.30
CA ARG A 213 7.28 7.16 5.95
C ARG A 213 8.71 7.67 6.08
N PHE A 214 9.67 6.84 6.51
CA PHE A 214 11.06 7.25 6.64
C PHE A 214 11.99 6.46 5.70
N VAL A 215 12.82 7.19 4.95
CA VAL A 215 13.96 6.62 4.24
C VAL A 215 15.20 6.78 5.12
N SER A 216 15.90 5.67 5.37
CA SER A 216 17.19 5.67 6.06
C SER A 216 18.32 5.61 5.03
N VAL A 217 19.35 6.40 5.25
CA VAL A 217 20.52 6.49 4.40
C VAL A 217 21.73 6.27 5.29
N ILE A 218 22.54 5.26 4.96
CA ILE A 218 23.83 5.04 5.60
C ILE A 218 24.89 5.75 4.76
N LEU A 219 25.74 6.49 5.45
CA LEU A 219 26.77 7.33 4.86
C LEU A 219 28.11 7.09 5.53
N GLU A 220 29.17 7.56 4.87
CA GLU A 220 30.51 7.67 5.41
C GLU A 220 31.01 9.12 5.29
N TYR A 221 31.60 9.62 6.37
CA TYR A 221 32.37 10.86 6.38
C TYR A 221 33.86 10.53 6.23
N LYS A 222 34.53 11.20 5.29
CA LYS A 222 35.97 11.07 4.94
C LYS A 222 36.42 9.61 4.69
N ASN A 223 35.52 8.76 4.21
CA ASN A 223 35.73 7.31 4.02
C ASN A 223 36.23 6.58 5.29
N LYS A 224 35.83 7.06 6.49
CA LYS A 224 36.29 6.52 7.78
C LYS A 224 35.18 6.35 8.81
N HIS A 225 34.24 7.29 8.87
CA HIS A 225 33.23 7.33 9.93
C HIS A 225 31.85 7.08 9.35
N SER A 226 31.30 5.89 9.57
CA SER A 226 29.93 5.58 9.15
C SER A 226 28.91 6.22 10.10
N PHE A 227 27.82 6.74 9.54
CA PHE A 227 26.69 7.30 10.27
C PHE A 227 25.39 7.07 9.49
N ASN A 228 24.25 7.17 10.18
CA ASN A 228 22.92 7.00 9.60
C ASN A 228 22.13 8.31 9.69
N LEU A 229 21.49 8.68 8.58
CA LEU A 229 20.52 9.77 8.51
C LEU A 229 19.15 9.20 8.10
N ALA A 230 18.07 9.83 8.54
CA ALA A 230 16.74 9.51 8.06
C ALA A 230 15.96 10.79 7.79
N PHE A 231 15.06 10.73 6.81
CA PHE A 231 14.13 11.81 6.49
C PHE A 231 12.72 11.27 6.26
N GLU A 232 11.72 12.08 6.60
CA GLU A 232 10.31 11.75 6.34
C GLU A 232 9.95 12.07 4.88
N PHE A 233 9.24 11.15 4.23
CA PHE A 233 8.69 11.29 2.89
C PHE A 233 7.50 10.33 2.71
N ASP A 234 6.34 10.86 2.33
CA ASP A 234 5.10 10.11 2.15
C ASP A 234 5.10 9.33 0.83
N LYS A 235 5.43 8.04 0.94
CA LYS A 235 5.44 7.07 -0.16
C LYS A 235 4.11 7.04 -0.94
N GLU A 236 2.97 7.02 -0.24
CA GLU A 236 1.67 6.91 -0.88
C GLU A 236 1.34 8.18 -1.68
N LYS A 237 1.63 9.35 -1.09
CA LYS A 237 1.42 10.66 -1.73
C LYS A 237 2.32 10.86 -2.95
N TYR A 238 3.53 10.32 -2.97
CA TYR A 238 4.38 10.30 -4.15
C TYR A 238 3.81 9.40 -5.25
N TYR A 239 3.53 8.12 -4.96
CA TYR A 239 3.09 7.16 -5.98
C TYR A 239 1.66 7.40 -6.48
N LYS A 240 0.78 7.99 -5.66
CA LYS A 240 -0.56 8.43 -6.08
C LYS A 240 -0.54 9.33 -7.33
N LYS A 241 0.49 10.16 -7.49
CA LYS A 241 0.65 11.06 -8.65
C LYS A 241 1.01 10.35 -9.95
N LYS A 242 1.53 9.11 -9.86
CA LYS A 242 1.82 8.27 -11.03
C LYS A 242 0.54 7.62 -11.58
N ILE A 243 -0.58 7.66 -10.82
CA ILE A 243 -1.91 7.25 -11.26
C ILE A 243 -2.62 8.43 -11.94
N VAL A 244 -2.28 8.69 -13.20
CA VAL A 244 -2.81 9.82 -13.97
C VAL A 244 -4.01 9.39 -14.82
N LEU A 245 -5.11 10.14 -14.77
CA LEU A 245 -6.29 9.91 -15.61
C LEU A 245 -6.11 10.46 -17.04
N ASN A 246 -6.51 9.68 -18.03
CA ASN A 246 -6.52 10.07 -19.44
C ASN A 246 -7.80 10.86 -19.79
N LYS A 247 -7.91 12.09 -19.29
CA LYS A 247 -9.12 12.94 -19.43
C LYS A 247 -9.54 13.24 -20.87
N ASP A 248 -8.67 13.06 -21.85
CA ASP A 248 -8.99 13.23 -23.28
C ASP A 248 -9.70 12.01 -23.87
N GLU A 249 -9.42 10.81 -23.35
CA GLU A 249 -10.14 9.59 -23.69
C GLU A 249 -11.42 9.44 -22.87
N ILE A 250 -11.36 9.64 -21.54
CA ILE A 250 -12.49 9.43 -20.62
C ILE A 250 -13.76 10.18 -21.08
N ARG A 251 -13.62 11.41 -21.58
CA ARG A 251 -14.74 12.26 -22.02
C ARG A 251 -15.53 11.72 -23.23
N LYS A 252 -14.98 10.74 -23.96
CA LYS A 252 -15.62 10.13 -25.14
C LYS A 252 -16.67 9.08 -24.77
N TYR A 253 -16.57 8.53 -23.56
CA TYR A 253 -17.30 7.35 -23.13
C TYR A 253 -18.35 7.67 -22.07
N TYR A 254 -19.49 6.98 -22.11
CA TYR A 254 -20.47 7.05 -21.03
C TYR A 254 -20.11 6.16 -19.84
N VAL A 255 -20.47 6.62 -18.64
CA VAL A 255 -20.00 6.03 -17.38
C VAL A 255 -20.52 4.61 -17.11
N SER A 256 -21.73 4.24 -17.57
CA SER A 256 -22.37 2.96 -17.23
C SER A 256 -21.68 1.76 -17.87
N GLY A 257 -21.44 1.77 -19.18
CA GLY A 257 -20.77 0.64 -19.83
C GLY A 257 -19.28 0.58 -19.52
N VAL A 258 -18.64 1.73 -19.27
CA VAL A 258 -17.26 1.75 -18.74
C VAL A 258 -17.21 1.09 -17.36
N HIS A 259 -18.16 1.37 -16.47
CA HIS A 259 -18.25 0.68 -15.18
C HIS A 259 -18.43 -0.83 -15.35
N GLU A 260 -19.27 -1.28 -16.27
CA GLU A 260 -19.42 -2.72 -16.53
C GLU A 260 -18.20 -3.39 -17.17
N ASN A 261 -17.37 -2.65 -17.90
CA ASN A 261 -16.19 -3.16 -18.59
C ASN A 261 -14.87 -2.61 -18.01
N LEU A 262 -14.87 -2.16 -16.75
CA LEU A 262 -13.84 -1.28 -16.18
C LEU A 262 -12.39 -1.79 -16.33
N GLU A 263 -12.16 -3.09 -16.11
CA GLU A 263 -10.81 -3.68 -16.24
C GLU A 263 -10.31 -3.71 -17.69
N GLN A 264 -11.20 -3.90 -18.68
CA GLN A 264 -10.83 -3.81 -20.10
C GLN A 264 -10.52 -2.37 -20.51
N PHE A 265 -11.20 -1.39 -19.90
CA PHE A 265 -10.96 0.05 -20.16
C PHE A 265 -9.71 0.60 -19.46
N LYS A 266 -9.07 -0.13 -18.53
CA LYS A 266 -8.00 0.37 -17.67
C LYS A 266 -6.88 1.11 -18.41
N GLU A 267 -6.31 0.52 -19.45
CA GLU A 267 -5.22 1.14 -20.24
C GLU A 267 -5.68 2.34 -21.08
N THR A 268 -6.99 2.47 -21.33
CA THR A 268 -7.59 3.65 -21.98
C THR A 268 -7.80 4.80 -20.98
N LEU A 269 -8.26 4.48 -19.77
CA LEU A 269 -8.62 5.45 -18.73
C LEU A 269 -7.42 6.04 -17.99
N PHE A 270 -6.28 5.36 -17.96
CA PHE A 270 -5.11 5.75 -17.18
C PHE A 270 -3.84 5.91 -18.04
N LYS A 271 -3.02 6.92 -17.75
CA LYS A 271 -1.67 7.10 -18.29
C LYS A 271 -0.64 6.69 -17.23
N ILE A 272 -0.32 5.39 -17.18
CA ILE A 272 0.60 4.82 -16.19
C ILE A 272 2.02 4.74 -16.79
N PRO A 273 3.08 5.22 -16.10
CA PRO A 273 4.45 5.06 -16.59
C PRO A 273 4.87 3.59 -16.67
N ASN A 274 5.70 3.24 -17.66
CA ASN A 274 6.06 1.87 -18.03
C ASN A 274 6.69 1.01 -16.91
N ASP A 275 7.24 1.66 -15.87
CA ASP A 275 7.86 1.06 -14.68
C ASP A 275 6.85 0.60 -13.62
N PHE A 276 5.56 0.85 -13.83
CA PHE A 276 4.48 0.50 -12.91
C PHE A 276 3.38 -0.34 -13.58
N VAL A 277 2.57 -0.98 -12.75
CA VAL A 277 1.35 -1.69 -13.17
C VAL A 277 0.19 -1.23 -12.29
N LEU A 278 -0.91 -0.81 -12.91
CA LEU A 278 -2.15 -0.48 -12.20
C LEU A 278 -3.05 -1.72 -12.10
N VAL A 279 -3.61 -1.95 -10.92
CA VAL A 279 -4.59 -2.99 -10.64
C VAL A 279 -5.84 -2.36 -10.05
N ILE A 280 -7.01 -2.68 -10.62
CA ILE A 280 -8.31 -2.30 -10.06
C ILE A 280 -8.76 -3.44 -9.14
N ASN A 281 -8.58 -3.26 -7.84
CA ASN A 281 -8.84 -4.32 -6.84
C ASN A 281 -10.33 -4.53 -6.60
N THR A 282 -11.14 -3.47 -6.69
CA THR A 282 -12.58 -3.54 -6.41
C THR A 282 -13.32 -2.44 -7.15
N LYS A 283 -14.42 -2.81 -7.83
CA LYS A 283 -15.41 -1.87 -8.39
C LYS A 283 -16.48 -1.61 -7.32
N TYR A 284 -16.75 -0.35 -6.97
CA TYR A 284 -17.74 -0.02 -5.93
C TYR A 284 -19.07 0.45 -6.50
N SER A 285 -19.08 1.59 -7.20
CA SER A 285 -20.32 2.22 -7.64
C SER A 285 -20.12 3.25 -8.76
N VAL A 286 -21.23 3.59 -9.41
CA VAL A 286 -21.36 4.75 -10.30
C VAL A 286 -22.08 5.86 -9.57
N ASP A 287 -21.63 7.09 -9.79
CA ASP A 287 -22.30 8.33 -9.44
C ASP A 287 -22.84 8.96 -10.73
N TYR A 288 -24.14 8.84 -10.96
CA TYR A 288 -24.79 9.27 -12.21
C TYR A 288 -25.06 10.76 -12.27
N ASP A 289 -25.06 11.46 -11.13
CA ASP A 289 -25.19 12.92 -11.07
C ASP A 289 -23.88 13.58 -11.50
N ASN A 290 -22.75 13.04 -11.03
CA ASN A 290 -21.40 13.57 -11.27
C ASN A 290 -20.64 12.88 -12.42
N ASN A 291 -21.26 11.89 -13.07
CA ASN A 291 -20.66 11.08 -14.14
C ASN A 291 -19.28 10.54 -13.74
N LEU A 292 -19.20 9.79 -12.63
CA LEU A 292 -17.95 9.22 -12.13
C LEU A 292 -18.08 7.78 -11.63
N ILE A 293 -16.96 7.06 -11.59
CA ILE A 293 -16.83 5.71 -11.05
C ILE A 293 -16.01 5.77 -9.75
N ARG A 294 -16.47 5.04 -8.73
CA ARG A 294 -15.73 4.80 -7.48
C ARG A 294 -15.18 3.37 -7.49
N CYS A 295 -13.88 3.24 -7.23
CA CYS A 295 -13.17 1.96 -7.20
C CYS A 295 -12.02 1.97 -6.19
N ALA A 296 -11.40 0.82 -5.91
CA ALA A 296 -10.13 0.73 -5.22
C ALA A 296 -9.02 0.32 -6.18
N VAL A 297 -7.89 1.03 -6.16
CA VAL A 297 -6.77 0.79 -7.07
C VAL A 297 -5.45 0.58 -6.31
N SER A 298 -4.58 -0.27 -6.85
CA SER A 298 -3.20 -0.46 -6.39
C SER A 298 -2.25 -0.07 -7.51
N LEU A 299 -1.17 0.64 -7.19
CA LEU A 299 -0.03 0.75 -8.08
C LEU A 299 1.06 -0.20 -7.61
N LEU A 300 1.56 -1.03 -8.52
CA LEU A 300 2.63 -1.99 -8.27
C LEU A 300 3.90 -1.54 -9.01
N GLY A 301 5.06 -1.72 -8.39
CA GLY A 301 6.36 -1.53 -9.04
C GLY A 301 6.70 -2.72 -9.93
N LYS A 302 6.98 -2.49 -11.21
CA LYS A 302 7.30 -3.55 -12.18
C LYS A 302 8.69 -4.11 -11.89
N GLY A 303 8.80 -5.41 -11.62
CA GLY A 303 10.07 -6.06 -11.28
C GLY A 303 9.89 -7.36 -10.50
N LYS A 304 10.98 -7.86 -9.89
CA LYS A 304 10.92 -9.05 -9.04
C LYS A 304 10.06 -8.79 -7.79
N GLY A 305 8.87 -9.40 -7.74
CA GLY A 305 7.97 -9.38 -6.59
C GLY A 305 6.73 -8.47 -6.73
N ASN A 306 6.65 -7.61 -7.75
CA ASN A 306 5.53 -6.67 -7.97
C ASN A 306 5.10 -5.93 -6.68
N GLU A 307 6.05 -5.28 -6.01
CA GLU A 307 5.84 -4.56 -4.75
C GLU A 307 4.64 -3.60 -4.84
N LYS A 308 3.77 -3.63 -3.82
CA LYS A 308 2.62 -2.72 -3.73
C LYS A 308 3.07 -1.37 -3.18
N LEU A 309 3.10 -0.37 -4.05
CA LEU A 309 3.64 0.96 -3.74
C LEU A 309 2.62 1.90 -3.10
N VAL A 310 1.35 1.78 -3.49
CA VAL A 310 0.22 2.50 -2.88
C VAL A 310 -1.09 1.72 -3.11
N TYR A 311 -2.02 1.83 -2.16
CA TYR A 311 -3.39 1.34 -2.27
C TYR A 311 -4.39 2.46 -1.96
N LEU A 312 -5.21 2.83 -2.94
CA LEU A 312 -6.18 3.92 -2.82
C LEU A 312 -7.60 3.36 -2.76
N VAL A 313 -8.22 3.46 -1.59
CA VAL A 313 -9.66 3.19 -1.40
C VAL A 313 -10.47 4.37 -1.95
N ASN A 314 -11.58 4.07 -2.63
CA ASN A 314 -12.53 5.06 -3.16
C ASN A 314 -11.89 6.08 -4.13
N TYR A 315 -10.96 5.61 -4.97
CA TYR A 315 -10.43 6.38 -6.09
C TYR A 315 -11.54 6.71 -7.09
N GLN A 316 -11.58 7.96 -7.53
CA GLN A 316 -12.62 8.49 -8.41
C GLN A 316 -12.11 8.66 -9.83
N ILE A 317 -12.74 7.99 -10.78
CA ILE A 317 -12.53 8.18 -12.21
C ILE A 317 -13.66 9.09 -12.70
N SER A 318 -13.34 10.31 -13.12
CA SER A 318 -14.32 11.36 -13.44
C SER A 318 -14.00 12.08 -14.75
N GLY A 319 -14.96 12.85 -15.25
CA GLY A 319 -14.87 13.53 -16.55
C GLY A 319 -15.38 12.69 -17.73
N PHE A 320 -16.27 11.72 -17.46
CA PHE A 320 -16.98 10.96 -18.47
C PHE A 320 -17.95 11.83 -19.29
N LYS A 321 -18.40 11.31 -20.43
CA LYS A 321 -19.35 11.99 -21.31
C LYS A 321 -20.67 12.29 -20.59
N PRO A 322 -21.20 13.53 -20.67
CA PRO A 322 -22.39 13.92 -19.92
C PRO A 322 -23.65 13.26 -20.49
N LEU A 323 -24.53 12.79 -19.61
CA LEU A 323 -25.74 12.05 -19.98
C LEU A 323 -26.79 12.91 -20.71
N SER A 324 -26.66 14.23 -20.68
CA SER A 324 -27.46 15.17 -21.49
C SER A 324 -27.26 15.02 -23.01
N ASP A 325 -26.17 14.38 -23.46
CA ASP A 325 -25.93 14.11 -24.88
C ASP A 325 -26.55 12.78 -25.35
N PHE A 326 -26.85 11.86 -24.43
CA PHE A 326 -27.40 10.55 -24.77
C PHE A 326 -28.74 10.65 -25.54
N PRO A 327 -29.70 11.54 -25.19
CA PRO A 327 -30.91 11.78 -25.99
C PRO A 327 -30.69 12.38 -27.38
N LYS A 328 -29.46 12.74 -27.77
CA LYS A 328 -29.09 13.17 -29.13
C LYS A 328 -28.48 12.02 -29.93
N GLU A 329 -27.73 11.16 -29.27
CA GLU A 329 -26.98 10.06 -29.89
C GLU A 329 -27.74 8.75 -29.97
N PHE A 330 -28.73 8.52 -29.09
CA PHE A 330 -29.53 7.30 -29.08
C PHE A 330 -30.52 7.25 -30.24
N ILE A 331 -30.31 6.28 -31.13
CA ILE A 331 -31.12 6.04 -32.32
C ILE A 331 -32.09 4.88 -32.09
N VAL A 332 -33.30 5.07 -32.59
CA VAL A 332 -34.36 4.07 -32.66
C VAL A 332 -34.91 4.10 -34.08
N GLN A 333 -35.00 2.95 -34.74
CA GLN A 333 -35.59 2.81 -36.07
C GLN A 333 -36.58 1.65 -36.12
N ARG A 334 -37.57 1.75 -37.01
CA ARG A 334 -38.43 0.62 -37.39
C ARG A 334 -37.64 -0.47 -38.11
N THR A 335 -38.22 -1.64 -38.22
CA THR A 335 -37.73 -2.76 -39.04
C THR A 335 -38.86 -3.28 -39.93
N ASP A 336 -38.53 -4.06 -40.95
CA ASP A 336 -39.52 -4.75 -41.79
C ASP A 336 -40.27 -5.87 -41.01
N GLY A 337 -39.79 -6.23 -39.82
CA GLY A 337 -40.54 -7.05 -38.85
C GLY A 337 -41.67 -6.26 -38.19
N LEU A 338 -41.37 -5.04 -37.73
CA LEU A 338 -42.35 -4.13 -37.15
C LEU A 338 -43.42 -3.70 -38.17
N ASP A 339 -43.03 -3.37 -39.40
CA ASP A 339 -43.95 -2.99 -40.48
C ASP A 339 -44.97 -4.10 -40.76
N ARG A 340 -44.49 -5.33 -41.05
CA ARG A 340 -45.38 -6.48 -41.30
C ARG A 340 -46.27 -6.82 -40.11
N TYR A 341 -45.76 -6.70 -38.89
CA TYR A 341 -46.54 -6.93 -37.67
C TYR A 341 -47.68 -5.90 -37.51
N MET A 342 -47.41 -4.62 -37.76
CA MET A 342 -48.42 -3.56 -37.64
C MET A 342 -49.40 -3.54 -38.81
N GLN A 343 -48.95 -3.89 -40.02
CA GLN A 343 -49.79 -4.10 -41.19
C GLN A 343 -50.89 -5.12 -40.89
N ASP A 344 -50.56 -6.31 -40.37
CA ASP A 344 -51.56 -7.34 -40.07
C ASP A 344 -52.56 -6.92 -38.97
N ILE A 345 -52.07 -6.24 -37.93
CA ILE A 345 -52.88 -5.74 -36.81
C ILE A 345 -53.82 -4.60 -37.24
N LEU A 346 -53.40 -3.72 -38.15
CA LEU A 346 -54.11 -2.48 -38.48
C LEU A 346 -54.75 -2.45 -39.87
N LYS A 347 -54.66 -3.52 -40.68
CA LYS A 347 -55.21 -3.58 -42.05
C LYS A 347 -56.66 -3.10 -42.16
N ASP A 348 -57.55 -3.61 -41.31
CA ASP A 348 -59.00 -3.35 -41.33
C ASP A 348 -59.41 -2.15 -40.44
N ILE A 349 -58.46 -1.48 -39.79
CA ILE A 349 -58.71 -0.34 -38.89
C ILE A 349 -58.69 0.96 -39.73
N PRO A 350 -59.67 1.87 -39.60
CA PRO A 350 -59.65 3.15 -40.32
C PRO A 350 -58.51 4.07 -39.87
N ASP A 351 -58.17 5.06 -40.69
CA ASP A 351 -57.25 6.15 -40.31
C ASP A 351 -57.80 6.93 -39.10
N GLY A 352 -56.92 7.30 -38.16
CA GLY A 352 -57.30 7.95 -36.90
C GLY A 352 -56.35 7.63 -35.74
N ASP A 353 -56.76 7.97 -34.51
CA ASP A 353 -56.07 7.56 -33.29
C ASP A 353 -56.28 6.05 -33.03
N VAL A 354 -55.18 5.30 -33.06
CA VAL A 354 -55.15 3.84 -32.82
C VAL A 354 -54.41 3.50 -31.53
N LYS A 355 -54.10 4.48 -30.67
CA LYS A 355 -53.34 4.30 -29.43
C LYS A 355 -53.89 3.23 -28.50
N ALA A 356 -55.22 3.09 -28.40
CA ALA A 356 -55.83 2.05 -27.58
C ALA A 356 -55.52 0.62 -28.09
N ILE A 357 -55.38 0.45 -29.41
CA ILE A 357 -55.05 -0.83 -30.06
C ILE A 357 -53.54 -1.12 -29.94
N VAL A 358 -52.71 -0.09 -30.14
CA VAL A 358 -51.25 -0.24 -30.20
C VAL A 358 -50.59 -0.29 -28.81
N SER A 359 -51.16 0.36 -27.79
CA SER A 359 -50.56 0.43 -26.44
C SER A 359 -50.37 -0.93 -25.74
N PRO A 360 -51.30 -1.91 -25.83
CA PRO A 360 -51.06 -3.27 -25.34
C PRO A 360 -49.88 -3.98 -26.01
N LEU A 361 -49.55 -3.62 -27.26
CA LEU A 361 -48.51 -4.27 -28.07
C LEU A 361 -47.10 -3.73 -27.80
N ARG A 362 -46.95 -2.78 -26.85
CA ARG A 362 -45.70 -2.08 -26.50
C ARG A 362 -44.48 -2.98 -26.39
N ASN A 363 -44.61 -4.14 -25.72
CA ASN A 363 -43.49 -5.07 -25.52
C ASN A 363 -43.04 -5.73 -26.84
N LYS A 364 -43.96 -6.03 -27.76
CA LYS A 364 -43.65 -6.56 -29.09
C LYS A 364 -43.02 -5.49 -29.97
N ILE A 365 -43.56 -4.26 -29.95
CA ILE A 365 -42.96 -3.09 -30.63
C ILE A 365 -41.50 -2.93 -30.19
N LYS A 366 -41.26 -2.93 -28.88
CA LYS A 366 -39.94 -2.78 -28.27
C LYS A 366 -38.93 -3.82 -28.79
N LYS A 367 -39.35 -5.07 -29.02
CA LYS A 367 -38.49 -6.14 -29.56
C LYS A 367 -38.26 -6.05 -31.07
N GLU A 368 -39.20 -5.49 -31.82
CA GLU A 368 -39.09 -5.32 -33.28
C GLU A 368 -38.38 -4.01 -33.69
N LEU A 369 -38.10 -3.11 -32.76
CA LEU A 369 -37.32 -1.88 -33.02
C LEU A 369 -35.81 -2.17 -33.10
N GLN A 370 -35.13 -1.49 -34.03
CA GLN A 370 -33.68 -1.48 -34.10
C GLN A 370 -33.12 -0.31 -33.28
N TYR A 371 -32.09 -0.58 -32.49
CA TYR A 371 -31.47 0.38 -31.58
C TYR A 371 -30.00 0.64 -31.97
N GLY A 372 -29.57 1.90 -31.83
CA GLY A 372 -28.19 2.28 -32.09
C GLY A 372 -27.71 3.48 -31.26
N MET A 373 -26.41 3.73 -31.28
CA MET A 373 -25.79 4.95 -30.73
C MET A 373 -24.89 5.60 -31.79
N ILE A 374 -25.08 6.88 -32.09
CA ILE A 374 -24.16 7.64 -32.95
C ILE A 374 -22.74 7.54 -32.39
N ARG A 375 -21.75 7.38 -33.28
CA ARG A 375 -20.33 7.36 -32.93
C ARG A 375 -19.55 8.28 -33.85
N GLU A 376 -18.63 9.04 -33.25
CA GLU A 376 -17.74 10.01 -33.92
C GLU A 376 -16.28 9.56 -33.76
N ASP A 377 -16.03 8.28 -34.04
CA ASP A 377 -14.71 7.67 -34.02
C ASP A 377 -14.35 7.12 -35.40
N ASN A 378 -13.08 6.75 -35.60
CA ASN A 378 -12.62 6.17 -36.85
C ASN A 378 -12.91 4.66 -36.96
N ILE A 379 -13.30 4.01 -35.86
CA ILE A 379 -13.49 2.55 -35.79
C ILE A 379 -14.82 2.19 -36.46
N ILE A 380 -15.89 2.93 -36.19
CA ILE A 380 -17.21 2.69 -36.81
C ILE A 380 -17.17 2.72 -38.34
N ASN A 381 -16.29 3.52 -38.94
CA ASN A 381 -16.10 3.60 -40.40
C ASN A 381 -15.48 2.32 -41.00
N THR A 382 -14.85 1.48 -40.18
CA THR A 382 -14.26 0.19 -40.59
C THR A 382 -15.18 -1.02 -40.35
N LEU A 383 -16.30 -0.81 -39.66
CA LEU A 383 -17.25 -1.88 -39.35
C LEU A 383 -18.16 -2.18 -40.55
N GLY A 384 -18.40 -3.48 -40.79
CA GLY A 384 -19.37 -3.91 -41.80
C GLY A 384 -20.82 -3.61 -41.42
N ASP A 385 -21.72 -3.57 -42.42
CA ASP A 385 -23.12 -3.15 -42.28
C ASP A 385 -23.92 -3.92 -41.20
N ASN A 386 -23.51 -5.13 -40.86
CA ASN A 386 -24.09 -5.91 -39.76
C ASN A 386 -23.97 -5.21 -38.38
N PHE A 387 -22.99 -4.32 -38.19
CA PHE A 387 -22.72 -3.63 -36.94
C PHE A 387 -23.18 -2.17 -36.90
N ILE A 388 -23.59 -1.59 -38.03
CA ILE A 388 -23.91 -0.16 -38.15
C ILE A 388 -25.30 0.09 -38.72
N ILE A 389 -25.89 1.20 -38.30
CA ILE A 389 -27.09 1.83 -38.86
C ILE A 389 -26.59 3.04 -39.65
N ARG A 390 -26.96 3.14 -40.93
CA ARG A 390 -26.68 4.31 -41.77
C ARG A 390 -27.87 5.26 -41.67
N LEU A 391 -27.65 6.47 -41.14
CA LEU A 391 -28.68 7.49 -41.05
C LEU A 391 -28.80 8.26 -42.37
N SER A 392 -29.97 8.85 -42.63
CA SER A 392 -30.26 9.58 -43.88
C SER A 392 -29.37 10.81 -44.11
N ASN A 393 -28.78 11.36 -43.05
CA ASN A 393 -27.80 12.45 -43.08
C ASN A 393 -26.35 11.96 -43.25
N GLY A 394 -26.12 10.67 -43.49
CA GLY A 394 -24.80 10.06 -43.66
C GLY A 394 -24.08 9.70 -42.35
N GLN A 395 -24.59 10.08 -41.17
CA GLN A 395 -24.00 9.66 -39.90
C GLN A 395 -24.16 8.14 -39.69
N LEU A 396 -23.20 7.55 -38.98
CA LEU A 396 -23.24 6.15 -38.58
C LEU A 396 -23.62 6.02 -37.10
N ALA A 397 -24.51 5.10 -36.79
CA ALA A 397 -24.81 4.69 -35.43
C ALA A 397 -24.46 3.21 -35.24
N LEU A 398 -23.75 2.89 -34.17
CA LEU A 398 -23.38 1.54 -33.80
C LEU A 398 -24.62 0.77 -33.33
N LYS A 399 -24.91 -0.38 -33.93
CA LYS A 399 -26.03 -1.25 -33.55
C LYS A 399 -25.86 -1.78 -32.13
N LEU A 400 -26.96 -1.76 -31.38
CA LEU A 400 -27.07 -2.38 -30.08
C LEU A 400 -27.81 -3.72 -30.18
N LYS A 401 -27.57 -4.60 -29.21
CA LYS A 401 -28.30 -5.86 -28.99
C LYS A 401 -28.67 -5.99 -27.52
N GLU A 402 -29.66 -6.82 -27.22
CA GLU A 402 -29.93 -7.24 -25.85
C GLU A 402 -28.73 -8.04 -25.29
N LYS A 403 -28.39 -7.84 -24.02
CA LYS A 403 -27.30 -8.55 -23.33
C LYS A 403 -27.65 -10.02 -23.10
N THR A 404 -28.92 -10.31 -22.81
CA THR A 404 -29.47 -11.67 -22.78
C THR A 404 -30.59 -11.79 -23.81
N ASN A 405 -30.62 -12.89 -24.55
CA ASN A 405 -31.65 -13.17 -25.57
C ASN A 405 -32.90 -13.80 -24.92
N ASN A 406 -33.42 -13.20 -23.84
CA ASN A 406 -34.57 -13.76 -23.13
C ASN A 406 -35.87 -13.51 -23.94
N PRO A 407 -36.61 -14.56 -24.38
CA PRO A 407 -37.89 -14.35 -25.07
C PRO A 407 -38.93 -13.60 -24.22
N ASP A 408 -38.86 -13.70 -22.89
CA ASP A 408 -39.90 -13.20 -21.98
C ASP A 408 -39.64 -11.79 -21.42
N SER A 409 -38.42 -11.25 -21.55
CA SER A 409 -38.07 -9.90 -21.09
C SER A 409 -37.28 -9.13 -22.15
N PHE A 410 -37.44 -7.81 -22.20
CA PHE A 410 -36.50 -6.95 -22.92
C PHE A 410 -35.39 -6.51 -21.95
N ASP A 411 -34.16 -6.93 -22.20
CA ASP A 411 -33.02 -6.72 -21.29
C ASP A 411 -32.24 -5.43 -21.63
N THR A 412 -31.14 -5.24 -20.91
CA THR A 412 -30.13 -4.22 -21.10
C THR A 412 -29.52 -4.29 -22.48
N LEU A 413 -29.52 -3.16 -23.18
CA LEU A 413 -28.80 -3.00 -24.44
C LEU A 413 -27.31 -2.81 -24.20
N ILE A 414 -26.53 -3.53 -25.00
CA ILE A 414 -25.09 -3.43 -25.13
C ILE A 414 -24.70 -3.32 -26.61
N PRO A 415 -23.51 -2.82 -26.95
CA PRO A 415 -23.03 -2.80 -28.32
C PRO A 415 -22.96 -4.19 -28.96
N LEU A 416 -23.19 -4.25 -30.27
CA LEU A 416 -22.93 -5.46 -31.04
C LEU A 416 -21.41 -5.66 -31.27
N SER A 417 -20.67 -4.57 -31.44
CA SER A 417 -19.20 -4.54 -31.54
C SER A 417 -18.51 -5.17 -30.32
N GLN A 418 -17.40 -5.86 -30.55
CA GLN A 418 -16.52 -6.38 -29.49
C GLN A 418 -15.29 -5.50 -29.19
N ASP A 419 -15.07 -4.45 -29.98
CA ASP A 419 -14.06 -3.42 -29.68
C ASP A 419 -14.34 -2.75 -28.33
N ILE A 420 -13.29 -2.50 -27.55
CA ILE A 420 -13.38 -1.89 -26.21
C ILE A 420 -13.88 -0.44 -26.26
N ALA A 421 -13.47 0.36 -27.25
CA ALA A 421 -13.90 1.75 -27.39
C ALA A 421 -15.42 1.88 -27.56
N HIS A 422 -16.07 0.81 -28.02
CA HIS A 422 -17.52 0.77 -28.16
C HIS A 422 -18.27 0.30 -26.90
N LYS A 423 -17.60 -0.32 -25.91
CA LYS A 423 -18.24 -0.95 -24.72
C LYS A 423 -18.66 0.01 -23.61
N ASP A 424 -18.75 1.31 -23.89
CA ASP A 424 -19.21 2.34 -22.95
C ASP A 424 -20.75 2.36 -22.75
N ILE A 425 -21.48 1.57 -23.54
CA ILE A 425 -22.95 1.49 -23.50
C ILE A 425 -23.45 0.33 -22.65
N HIS A 426 -24.24 0.65 -21.62
CA HIS A 426 -24.98 -0.31 -20.81
C HIS A 426 -26.24 0.35 -20.22
N PHE A 427 -27.40 0.16 -20.84
CA PHE A 427 -28.69 0.70 -20.36
C PHE A 427 -29.86 -0.15 -20.81
N ARG A 428 -30.95 -0.18 -20.04
CA ARG A 428 -32.21 -0.82 -20.43
C ARG A 428 -33.22 0.27 -20.79
N PRO A 429 -33.48 0.54 -22.08
CA PRO A 429 -34.52 1.49 -22.46
C PRO A 429 -35.89 0.93 -22.05
N ASP A 430 -36.82 1.82 -21.73
CA ASP A 430 -38.25 1.56 -21.80
C ASP A 430 -38.95 2.78 -22.41
N PHE A 431 -40.20 2.63 -22.82
CA PHE A 431 -40.97 3.78 -23.31
C PHE A 431 -42.46 3.63 -23.00
N THR A 432 -43.18 4.74 -23.02
CA THR A 432 -44.64 4.76 -23.16
C THR A 432 -45.03 5.32 -24.52
N ILE A 433 -46.16 4.85 -25.06
CA ILE A 433 -46.70 5.38 -26.31
C ILE A 433 -47.44 6.68 -25.98
N ALA A 434 -46.90 7.80 -26.43
CA ALA A 434 -47.47 9.13 -26.23
C ALA A 434 -48.69 9.32 -27.16
N SER A 435 -48.53 8.99 -28.44
CA SER A 435 -49.58 8.96 -29.46
C SER A 435 -49.32 7.83 -30.45
N ALA A 436 -50.37 7.36 -31.12
CA ALA A 436 -50.26 6.42 -32.24
C ALA A 436 -51.36 6.73 -33.25
N VAL A 437 -51.00 7.28 -34.42
CA VAL A 437 -51.95 7.74 -35.43
C VAL A 437 -51.76 6.94 -36.72
N LYS A 438 -52.82 6.25 -37.18
CA LYS A 438 -52.87 5.65 -38.51
C LYS A 438 -53.28 6.73 -39.51
N LYS A 439 -52.49 6.91 -40.57
CA LYS A 439 -52.75 7.87 -41.65
C LYS A 439 -52.11 7.40 -42.97
N GLN A 440 -52.90 7.25 -44.02
CA GLN A 440 -52.44 7.06 -45.41
C GLN A 440 -51.40 5.92 -45.56
N GLY A 441 -51.72 4.73 -45.05
CA GLY A 441 -50.82 3.56 -45.12
C GLY A 441 -49.59 3.65 -44.21
N LYS A 442 -49.62 4.52 -43.20
CA LYS A 442 -48.56 4.66 -42.20
C LYS A 442 -49.12 4.71 -40.80
N LEU A 443 -48.32 4.25 -39.84
CA LEU A 443 -48.55 4.41 -38.40
C LEU A 443 -47.44 5.31 -37.84
N ILE A 444 -47.84 6.48 -37.34
CA ILE A 444 -46.95 7.44 -36.69
C ILE A 444 -47.02 7.18 -35.19
N LEU A 445 -45.89 6.77 -34.59
CA LEU A 445 -45.76 6.50 -33.15
C LEU A 445 -44.89 7.58 -32.49
N GLU A 446 -45.46 8.35 -31.56
CA GLU A 446 -44.63 9.12 -30.62
C GLU A 446 -44.34 8.26 -29.38
N LEU A 447 -43.06 8.04 -29.09
CA LEU A 447 -42.59 7.25 -27.96
C LEU A 447 -41.90 8.17 -26.94
N ASN A 448 -42.35 8.15 -25.68
CA ASN A 448 -41.68 8.80 -24.56
C ASN A 448 -40.72 7.80 -23.91
N PHE A 449 -39.43 7.94 -24.14
CA PHE A 449 -38.40 7.05 -23.59
C PHE A 449 -38.04 7.37 -22.14
N ILE A 450 -37.68 6.31 -21.40
CA ILE A 450 -37.08 6.30 -20.06
C ILE A 450 -35.86 5.38 -20.14
N VAL A 451 -34.73 5.76 -19.51
CA VAL A 451 -33.47 5.01 -19.65
C VAL A 451 -33.00 4.48 -18.30
N HIS A 452 -33.27 3.20 -18.03
CA HIS A 452 -32.75 2.56 -16.83
C HIS A 452 -31.25 2.29 -16.97
N GLY A 453 -30.48 2.52 -15.90
CA GLY A 453 -29.02 2.57 -15.95
C GLY A 453 -28.45 3.97 -16.19
N TYR A 454 -29.30 4.94 -16.53
CA TYR A 454 -28.97 6.37 -16.54
C TYR A 454 -30.10 7.18 -15.88
N PRO A 455 -30.25 7.08 -14.54
CA PRO A 455 -31.42 7.59 -13.82
C PRO A 455 -31.58 9.12 -13.88
N THR A 456 -30.54 9.84 -14.29
CA THR A 456 -30.50 11.30 -14.45
C THR A 456 -30.91 11.78 -15.85
N ILE A 457 -31.20 10.87 -16.79
CA ILE A 457 -31.73 11.22 -18.11
C ILE A 457 -33.24 11.45 -18.01
N ASP A 458 -33.63 12.70 -18.23
CA ASP A 458 -35.03 13.08 -18.40
C ASP A 458 -35.72 12.36 -19.57
N LYS A 459 -37.04 12.23 -19.48
CA LYS A 459 -37.85 11.60 -20.52
C LYS A 459 -37.73 12.38 -21.83
N PHE A 460 -37.37 11.68 -22.91
CA PHE A 460 -37.24 12.28 -24.24
C PHE A 460 -38.15 11.60 -25.26
N LYS A 461 -38.53 12.34 -26.30
CA LYS A 461 -39.40 11.86 -27.36
C LYS A 461 -38.63 11.26 -28.53
N ARG A 462 -39.26 10.31 -29.22
CA ARG A 462 -38.92 9.83 -30.56
C ARG A 462 -40.20 9.64 -31.36
N GLU A 463 -40.21 10.10 -32.61
CA GLU A 463 -41.23 9.70 -33.59
C GLU A 463 -40.69 8.50 -34.38
N ILE A 464 -41.51 7.46 -34.56
CA ILE A 464 -41.23 6.32 -35.43
C ILE A 464 -42.37 6.20 -36.42
N VAL A 465 -42.05 6.23 -37.72
CA VAL A 465 -43.01 6.04 -38.81
C VAL A 465 -42.89 4.61 -39.32
N VAL A 466 -43.93 3.82 -39.08
CA VAL A 466 -44.11 2.42 -39.47
C VAL A 466 -44.94 2.38 -40.75
N ASN A 467 -44.59 1.53 -41.73
CA ASN A 467 -45.40 1.33 -42.93
C ASN A 467 -46.46 0.26 -42.68
N LEU A 468 -47.65 0.43 -43.26
CA LEU A 468 -48.80 -0.47 -43.14
C LEU A 468 -49.25 -1.02 -44.50
#